data_AF-A0A844MEF5-F1
#
_entry.id   AF-A0A844MEF5-F1
#
_cell.length_a   1.000
_cell.length_b   1.000
_cell.length_c   1.000
_cell.angle_alpha   90.00
_cell.angle_beta   90.00
_cell.angle_gamma   90.00
#
_symmetry.space_group_name_H-M   'P 1'
#
loop_
_entity.id
_entity.type
_entity.pdbx_description
1 polymer ?
#
loop_
_entity_poly.entity_id
_entity_poly.type
_entity_poly.pdbx_seq_one_letter_code
_entity_poly.pdbx_strand_id
1 'polypeptide(L)'
;MTKAPATAPDGNFSETVAQEVQYLIRRLAKPGKNLIKEVISEIGYTNPVTLLGAAKVGQLLLFLQEKLKPKQYEEALADSLGWIAGIANHLLKLAPILGSFTTKQLDKINHNLSLSALYKLATGRTPIDVIKSVLEKAYTQAVSKKDIQVETKKYKDNQPKKEPTPWRYVGQGREYQPPRISENAGLVVEQLSKQNGTPRRFVMEEAVLLLAEKFQQTVLTVA
;
A
#
# COMPACT_ATOMS: atom_id res chain seq x y z
N MET A 1 -1.99 45.99 -39.79
CA MET A 1 -1.83 44.52 -39.82
C MET A 1 -1.25 44.07 -38.48
N THR A 2 -2.12 43.81 -37.51
CA THR A 2 -1.75 43.34 -36.17
C THR A 2 -1.67 41.82 -36.22
N LYS A 3 -0.46 41.27 -36.10
CA LYS A 3 -0.25 39.82 -35.96
C LYS A 3 -0.96 39.34 -34.70
N ALA A 4 -1.88 38.40 -34.85
CA ALA A 4 -2.49 37.69 -33.74
C ALA A 4 -1.38 37.06 -32.87
N PRO A 5 -1.51 37.09 -31.53
CA PRO A 5 -0.57 36.39 -30.68
C PRO A 5 -0.61 34.90 -31.03
N ALA A 6 0.57 34.32 -31.22
CA ALA A 6 0.76 32.92 -31.55
C ALA A 6 -0.15 32.06 -30.67
N THR A 7 -1.03 31.31 -31.32
CA THR A 7 -1.78 30.21 -30.72
C THR A 7 -0.78 29.35 -29.96
N ALA A 8 -0.98 29.24 -28.64
CA ALA A 8 -0.23 28.30 -27.81
C ALA A 8 -0.23 26.94 -28.50
N PRO A 9 0.91 26.23 -28.50
CA PRO A 9 1.05 25.03 -29.32
C PRO A 9 -0.07 24.05 -28.97
N ASP A 10 -0.70 23.60 -30.06
CA ASP A 10 -1.71 22.57 -30.19
C ASP A 10 -1.90 21.64 -28.98
N GLY A 11 -3.15 21.48 -28.60
CA GLY A 11 -3.63 20.66 -27.48
C GLY A 11 -3.39 19.16 -27.67
N ASN A 12 -2.14 18.74 -27.51
CA ASN A 12 -1.76 17.34 -27.59
C ASN A 12 -0.51 17.10 -26.76
N PHE A 13 -0.63 16.87 -25.46
CA PHE A 13 0.49 16.27 -24.72
C PHE A 13 0.00 15.50 -23.51
N SER A 14 -0.15 14.18 -23.66
CA SER A 14 0.94 13.23 -23.46
C SER A 14 0.53 11.79 -23.81
N GLU A 15 1.48 10.85 -23.97
CA GLU A 15 1.14 9.44 -24.26
C GLU A 15 0.44 8.75 -23.09
N THR A 16 0.68 9.18 -21.83
CA THR A 16 0.23 8.45 -20.62
C THR A 16 -0.47 9.34 -19.59
N VAL A 17 -1.33 8.77 -18.76
CA VAL A 17 -2.10 9.55 -17.77
C VAL A 17 -1.20 10.32 -16.79
N ALA A 18 -0.06 9.76 -16.40
CA ALA A 18 0.88 10.45 -15.50
C ALA A 18 1.41 11.76 -16.11
N GLN A 19 1.73 11.74 -17.41
CA GLN A 19 2.23 12.92 -18.09
C GLN A 19 1.11 13.98 -18.29
N GLU A 20 -0.14 13.57 -18.54
CA GLU A 20 -1.29 14.50 -18.57
C GLU A 20 -1.46 15.21 -17.22
N VAL A 21 -1.35 14.46 -16.12
CA VAL A 21 -1.49 15.00 -14.76
C VAL A 21 -0.31 15.93 -14.43
N GLN A 22 0.92 15.60 -14.83
CA GLN A 22 2.05 16.51 -14.67
C GLN A 22 1.87 17.81 -15.45
N TYR A 23 1.34 17.74 -16.68
CA TYR A 23 1.03 18.93 -17.47
C TYR A 23 -0.04 19.78 -16.78
N LEU A 24 -1.09 19.15 -16.24
CA LEU A 24 -2.12 19.84 -15.44
C LEU A 24 -1.51 20.55 -14.23
N ILE A 25 -0.68 19.87 -13.43
CA ILE A 25 -0.01 20.46 -12.25
C ILE A 25 0.82 21.68 -12.66
N ARG A 26 1.57 21.61 -13.77
CA ARG A 26 2.33 22.76 -14.29
C ARG A 26 1.44 23.94 -14.67
N ARG A 27 0.26 23.68 -15.26
CA ARG A 27 -0.73 24.73 -15.59
C ARG A 27 -1.37 25.36 -14.35
N LEU A 28 -1.54 24.60 -13.27
CA LEU A 28 -2.10 25.07 -12.01
C LEU A 28 -1.09 25.88 -11.18
N ALA A 29 0.21 25.66 -11.39
CA ALA A 29 1.31 26.36 -10.73
C ALA A 29 1.48 27.83 -11.22
N LYS A 30 0.42 28.62 -11.16
CA LYS A 30 0.43 30.05 -11.48
C LYS A 30 0.89 30.88 -10.27
N PRO A 31 1.63 31.99 -10.48
CA PRO A 31 2.03 32.88 -9.40
C PRO A 31 0.81 33.44 -8.67
N GLY A 32 0.85 33.43 -7.33
CA GLY A 32 -0.22 33.91 -6.45
C GLY A 32 -1.31 32.88 -6.11
N LYS A 33 -1.31 31.69 -6.72
CA LYS A 33 -2.26 30.61 -6.39
C LYS A 33 -1.62 29.56 -5.48
N ASN A 34 -2.41 29.02 -4.54
CA ASN A 34 -1.98 27.89 -3.73
C ASN A 34 -2.16 26.59 -4.53
N LEU A 35 -1.05 26.06 -5.05
CA LEU A 35 -1.02 24.84 -5.85
C LEU A 35 -1.68 23.64 -5.16
N ILE A 36 -1.52 23.51 -3.84
CA ILE A 36 -2.12 22.40 -3.07
C ILE A 36 -3.65 22.52 -3.08
N LYS A 37 -4.19 23.72 -2.88
CA LYS A 37 -5.65 23.94 -2.91
C LYS A 37 -6.24 23.69 -4.31
N GLU A 38 -5.52 24.09 -5.35
CA GLU A 38 -5.96 23.85 -6.73
C GLU A 38 -5.94 22.35 -7.06
N VAL A 39 -4.91 21.61 -6.63
CA VAL A 39 -4.86 20.15 -6.81
C VAL A 39 -5.98 19.44 -6.03
N ILE A 40 -6.26 19.87 -4.80
CA ILE A 40 -7.39 19.35 -4.01
C ILE A 40 -8.72 19.62 -4.73
N SER A 41 -8.89 20.82 -5.30
CA SER A 41 -10.08 21.16 -6.07
C SER A 41 -10.24 20.26 -7.31
N GLU A 42 -9.16 19.97 -8.04
CA GLU A 42 -9.19 19.07 -9.21
C GLU A 42 -9.58 17.64 -8.84
N ILE A 43 -9.16 17.15 -7.67
CA ILE A 43 -9.60 15.85 -7.15
C ILE A 43 -11.12 15.84 -6.98
N GLY A 44 -11.70 16.92 -6.44
CA GLY A 44 -13.14 17.06 -6.24
C GLY A 44 -13.96 17.07 -7.54
N TYR A 45 -13.39 17.54 -8.65
CA TYR A 45 -14.04 17.55 -9.96
C TYR A 45 -13.85 16.27 -10.78
N THR A 46 -12.92 15.40 -10.36
CA THR A 46 -12.59 14.19 -11.11
C THR A 46 -13.49 13.02 -10.71
N ASN A 47 -14.09 12.32 -11.67
CA ASN A 47 -14.97 11.19 -11.39
C ASN A 47 -14.19 9.92 -11.01
N PRO A 48 -14.22 9.45 -9.75
CA PRO A 48 -13.43 8.29 -9.29
C PRO A 48 -13.98 6.94 -9.78
N VAL A 49 -15.18 6.90 -10.37
CA VAL A 49 -15.85 5.66 -10.79
C VAL A 49 -15.23 5.07 -12.06
N THR A 50 -14.59 5.90 -12.88
CA THR A 50 -13.91 5.45 -14.11
C THR A 50 -12.45 5.13 -13.82
N LEU A 51 -11.89 4.13 -14.51
CA LEU A 51 -10.47 3.77 -14.38
C LEU A 51 -9.55 4.97 -14.69
N LEU A 52 -9.92 5.78 -15.68
CA LEU A 52 -9.23 7.02 -16.03
C LEU A 52 -9.26 8.04 -14.88
N GLY A 53 -10.43 8.29 -14.30
CA GLY A 53 -10.56 9.21 -13.17
C GLY A 53 -9.85 8.70 -11.92
N ALA A 54 -9.92 7.40 -11.64
CA ALA A 54 -9.16 6.76 -10.57
C ALA A 54 -7.63 6.92 -10.78
N ALA A 55 -7.15 6.78 -12.02
CA ALA A 55 -5.75 7.00 -12.37
C ALA A 55 -5.33 8.47 -12.16
N LYS A 56 -6.17 9.43 -12.59
CA LYS A 56 -5.93 10.87 -12.40
C LYS A 56 -5.92 11.27 -10.92
N VAL A 57 -6.93 10.85 -10.16
CA VAL A 57 -6.98 11.07 -8.71
C VAL A 57 -5.76 10.46 -8.03
N GLY A 58 -5.42 9.21 -8.35
CA GLY A 58 -4.24 8.54 -7.77
C GLY A 58 -2.93 9.28 -8.03
N GLN A 59 -2.71 9.80 -9.24
CA GLN A 59 -1.52 10.59 -9.59
C GLN A 59 -1.48 11.95 -8.88
N LEU A 60 -2.64 12.62 -8.74
CA LEU A 60 -2.75 13.86 -7.97
C LEU A 60 -2.48 13.63 -6.47
N LEU A 61 -2.96 12.51 -5.93
CA LEU A 61 -2.69 12.11 -4.54
C LEU A 61 -1.22 11.79 -4.30
N LEU A 62 -0.54 11.12 -5.22
CA LEU A 62 0.91 10.90 -5.15
C LEU A 62 1.67 12.24 -5.11
N PHE A 63 1.29 13.19 -5.96
CA PHE A 63 1.87 14.52 -5.93
C PHE A 63 1.67 15.21 -4.57
N LEU A 64 0.47 15.13 -3.98
CA LEU A 64 0.21 15.68 -2.64
C LEU A 64 1.04 14.98 -1.56
N GLN A 65 1.19 13.66 -1.62
CA GLN A 65 1.99 12.86 -0.69
C GLN A 65 3.47 13.28 -0.69
N GLU A 66 4.03 13.60 -1.85
CA GLU A 66 5.41 14.08 -1.99
C GLU A 66 5.63 15.51 -1.46
N LYS A 67 4.56 16.31 -1.34
CA LYS A 67 4.64 17.73 -0.96
C LYS A 67 4.21 18.02 0.48
N LEU A 68 3.33 17.20 1.04
CA LEU A 68 2.72 17.42 2.35
C LEU A 68 3.37 16.56 3.44
N LYS A 69 3.33 17.04 4.69
CA LYS A 69 3.65 16.19 5.85
C LYS A 69 2.56 15.14 6.05
N PRO A 70 2.85 13.99 6.69
CA PRO A 70 1.88 12.90 6.86
C PRO A 70 0.52 13.34 7.41
N LYS A 71 0.49 14.15 8.49
CA LYS A 71 -0.76 14.66 9.07
C LYS A 71 -1.53 15.59 8.11
N GLN A 72 -0.83 16.49 7.43
CA GLN A 72 -1.45 17.41 6.47
C GLN A 72 -1.98 16.68 5.24
N TYR A 73 -1.31 15.60 4.84
CA TYR A 73 -1.75 14.72 3.78
C TYR A 73 -3.01 13.95 4.19
N GLU A 74 -3.05 13.40 5.40
CA GLU A 74 -4.22 12.72 5.97
C GLU A 74 -5.43 13.67 6.08
N GLU A 75 -5.22 14.90 6.56
CA GLU A 75 -6.25 15.95 6.62
C GLU A 75 -6.76 16.29 5.22
N ALA A 76 -5.86 16.59 4.27
CA ALA A 76 -6.24 16.88 2.89
C ALA A 76 -7.00 15.72 2.23
N LEU A 77 -6.60 14.47 2.51
CA LEU A 77 -7.30 13.28 2.04
C LEU A 77 -8.71 13.17 2.63
N ALA A 78 -8.84 13.34 3.94
CA ALA A 78 -10.12 13.28 4.62
C ALA A 78 -11.09 14.36 4.12
N ASP A 79 -10.57 15.56 3.85
CA ASP A 79 -11.36 16.68 3.32
C ASP A 79 -11.76 16.46 1.86
N SER A 80 -10.89 15.85 1.04
CA SER A 80 -11.12 15.67 -0.40
C SER A 80 -11.97 14.44 -0.75
N LEU A 81 -11.78 13.34 -0.01
CA LEU A 81 -12.38 12.04 -0.31
C LEU A 81 -13.33 11.56 0.80
N GLY A 82 -13.47 12.31 1.89
CA GLY A 82 -14.32 11.95 3.04
C GLY A 82 -13.89 10.66 3.74
N TRP A 83 -14.89 9.86 4.15
CA TRP A 83 -14.72 8.56 4.85
C TRP A 83 -14.09 7.45 3.98
N ILE A 84 -13.67 7.78 2.76
CA ILE A 84 -13.11 6.84 1.78
C ILE A 84 -11.57 6.78 1.87
N ALA A 85 -10.98 7.13 3.01
CA ALA A 85 -9.54 7.02 3.28
C ALA A 85 -8.99 5.60 3.01
N GLY A 86 -9.83 4.58 3.18
CA GLY A 86 -9.50 3.20 2.82
C GLY A 86 -9.15 3.05 1.33
N ILE A 87 -9.91 3.68 0.43
CA ILE A 87 -9.69 3.56 -1.02
C ILE A 87 -8.50 4.43 -1.48
N ALA A 88 -8.19 5.53 -0.79
CA ALA A 88 -7.04 6.37 -1.13
C ALA A 88 -5.72 5.59 -1.12
N ASN A 89 -5.46 4.78 -0.09
CA ASN A 89 -4.28 3.92 -0.03
C ASN A 89 -4.23 2.89 -1.17
N HIS A 90 -5.40 2.42 -1.60
CA HIS A 90 -5.50 1.48 -2.71
C HIS A 90 -5.23 2.19 -4.05
N LEU A 91 -5.74 3.42 -4.22
CA LEU A 91 -5.48 4.26 -5.38
C LEU A 91 -4.02 4.67 -5.48
N LEU A 92 -3.37 5.06 -4.37
CA LEU A 92 -1.93 5.36 -4.34
C LEU A 92 -1.09 4.18 -4.81
N LYS A 93 -1.44 2.97 -4.41
CA LYS A 93 -0.74 1.75 -4.84
C LYS A 93 -0.93 1.48 -6.34
N LEU A 94 -2.13 1.75 -6.87
CA LEU A 94 -2.45 1.56 -8.28
C LEU A 94 -1.96 2.70 -9.17
N ALA A 95 -1.78 3.90 -8.62
CA ALA A 95 -1.53 5.12 -9.36
C ALA A 95 -0.30 5.02 -10.27
N PRO A 96 0.88 4.52 -9.85
CA PRO A 96 2.04 4.41 -10.73
C PRO A 96 1.78 3.47 -11.92
N ILE A 97 1.02 2.39 -11.70
CA ILE A 97 0.70 1.39 -12.73
C ILE A 97 -0.31 1.97 -13.70
N LEU A 98 -1.44 2.50 -13.20
CA LEU A 98 -2.49 3.11 -14.02
C LEU A 98 -1.99 4.34 -14.78
N GLY A 99 -1.10 5.11 -14.17
CA GLY A 99 -0.46 6.29 -14.76
C GLY A 99 0.42 5.97 -15.97
N SER A 100 0.91 4.73 -16.10
CA SER A 100 1.73 4.28 -17.24
C SER A 100 0.92 3.96 -18.50
N PHE A 101 -0.40 3.82 -18.38
CA PHE A 101 -1.28 3.55 -19.52
C PHE A 101 -1.75 4.85 -20.17
N THR A 102 -2.09 4.74 -21.46
CA THR A 102 -2.76 5.81 -22.21
C THR A 102 -4.25 5.88 -21.84
N THR A 103 -4.89 7.02 -22.07
CA THR A 103 -6.35 7.18 -21.87
C THR A 103 -7.16 6.14 -22.65
N LYS A 104 -6.78 5.90 -23.91
CA LYS A 104 -7.40 4.89 -24.78
C LYS A 104 -7.20 3.45 -24.27
N GLN A 105 -6.04 3.16 -23.65
CA GLN A 105 -5.80 1.85 -23.05
C GLN A 105 -6.65 1.65 -21.81
N LEU A 106 -6.75 2.67 -20.95
CA LEU A 106 -7.59 2.60 -19.75
C LEU A 106 -9.07 2.44 -20.08
N ASP A 107 -9.56 3.09 -21.14
CA ASP A 107 -10.94 2.89 -21.58
C ASP A 107 -11.20 1.44 -22.02
N LYS A 108 -10.31 0.84 -22.81
CA LYS A 108 -10.43 -0.58 -23.21
C LYS A 108 -10.38 -1.52 -22.00
N ILE A 109 -9.46 -1.27 -21.06
CA ILE A 109 -9.35 -2.04 -19.82
C ILE A 109 -10.64 -1.91 -19.00
N ASN A 110 -11.23 -0.72 -18.92
CA ASN A 110 -12.47 -0.48 -18.18
C ASN A 110 -13.65 -1.29 -18.73
N HIS A 111 -13.69 -1.56 -20.04
CA HIS A 111 -14.72 -2.42 -20.66
C HIS A 111 -14.47 -3.91 -20.39
N ASN A 112 -13.22 -4.31 -20.27
CA ASN A 112 -12.81 -5.71 -20.07
C ASN A 112 -12.67 -6.11 -18.60
N LEU A 113 -12.82 -5.16 -17.66
CA LEU A 113 -12.56 -5.38 -16.24
C LEU A 113 -13.79 -5.01 -15.42
N SER A 114 -14.41 -6.01 -14.80
CA SER A 114 -15.56 -5.76 -13.93
C SER A 114 -15.17 -4.93 -12.71
N LEU A 115 -16.10 -4.13 -12.17
CA LEU A 115 -15.92 -3.37 -10.94
C LEU A 115 -15.44 -4.24 -9.76
N SER A 116 -15.91 -5.50 -9.71
CA SER A 116 -15.51 -6.48 -8.70
C SER A 116 -14.04 -6.93 -8.83
N ALA A 117 -13.53 -7.02 -10.06
CA ALA A 117 -12.14 -7.33 -10.36
C ALA A 117 -11.24 -6.14 -10.03
N LEU A 118 -11.69 -4.92 -10.35
CA LEU A 118 -11.00 -3.69 -9.99
C LEU A 118 -10.83 -3.55 -8.47
N TYR A 119 -11.91 -3.78 -7.72
CA TYR A 119 -11.85 -3.78 -6.26
C TYR A 119 -10.85 -4.84 -5.74
N LYS A 120 -10.82 -6.02 -6.36
CA LYS A 120 -9.87 -7.07 -5.97
C LYS A 120 -8.42 -6.69 -6.23
N LEU A 121 -8.12 -6.04 -7.36
CA LEU A 121 -6.78 -5.53 -7.68
C LEU A 121 -6.36 -4.42 -6.71
N ALA A 122 -7.30 -3.54 -6.39
CA ALA A 122 -7.10 -2.45 -5.45
C ALA A 122 -6.77 -2.99 -4.05
N THR A 123 -7.42 -4.08 -3.59
CA THR A 123 -7.18 -4.62 -2.24
C THR A 123 -5.71 -4.97 -2.01
N GLY A 124 -5.14 -4.47 -0.91
CA GLY A 124 -3.70 -4.53 -0.60
C GLY A 124 -3.04 -5.92 -0.57
N ARG A 125 -3.82 -7.01 -0.72
CA ARG A 125 -3.36 -8.40 -0.73
C ARG A 125 -2.85 -8.89 -2.10
N THR A 126 -3.03 -8.11 -3.16
CA THR A 126 -2.56 -8.44 -4.52
C THR A 126 -1.18 -7.83 -4.76
N PRO A 127 -0.16 -8.61 -5.16
CA PRO A 127 1.18 -8.09 -5.50
C PRO A 127 1.13 -7.11 -6.68
N ILE A 128 2.04 -6.13 -6.70
CA ILE A 128 2.14 -5.11 -7.76
C ILE A 128 2.34 -5.76 -9.14
N ASP A 129 3.20 -6.77 -9.23
CA ASP A 129 3.50 -7.46 -10.49
C ASP A 129 2.27 -8.18 -11.05
N VAL A 130 1.46 -8.77 -10.18
CA VAL A 130 0.18 -9.41 -10.56
C VAL A 130 -0.83 -8.37 -11.01
N ILE A 131 -0.85 -7.19 -10.39
CA ILE A 131 -1.71 -6.10 -10.83
C ILE A 131 -1.32 -5.65 -12.25
N LYS A 132 -0.02 -5.51 -12.51
CA LYS A 132 0.49 -5.14 -13.84
C LYS A 132 0.13 -6.19 -14.90
N SER A 133 0.39 -7.47 -14.64
CA SER A 133 0.08 -8.56 -15.58
C SER A 133 -1.42 -8.64 -15.90
N VAL A 134 -2.27 -8.47 -14.88
CA VAL A 134 -3.72 -8.48 -15.06
C VAL A 134 -4.20 -7.30 -15.90
N LEU A 135 -3.69 -6.09 -15.64
CA LEU A 135 -4.09 -4.90 -16.39
C LEU A 135 -3.63 -4.96 -17.86
N GLU A 136 -2.45 -5.52 -18.11
CA GLU A 136 -1.96 -5.80 -19.46
C GLU A 136 -2.85 -6.83 -20.19
N LYS A 137 -3.27 -7.91 -19.50
CA LYS A 137 -4.23 -8.88 -20.06
C LYS A 137 -5.60 -8.28 -20.32
N ALA A 138 -6.06 -7.40 -19.43
CA ALA A 138 -7.33 -6.70 -19.55
C ALA A 138 -7.38 -5.76 -20.77
N TYR A 139 -6.24 -5.38 -21.33
CA TYR A 139 -6.21 -4.64 -22.59
C TYR A 139 -6.74 -5.48 -23.77
N THR A 140 -6.48 -6.78 -23.77
CA THR A 140 -6.81 -7.68 -24.88
C THR A 140 -8.00 -8.60 -24.62
N GLN A 141 -8.28 -8.94 -23.36
CA GLN A 141 -9.30 -9.93 -22.99
C GLN A 141 -10.03 -9.54 -21.71
N ALA A 142 -11.29 -9.94 -21.57
CA ALA A 142 -12.02 -9.79 -20.33
C ALA A 142 -11.36 -10.57 -19.17
N VAL A 143 -11.20 -9.91 -18.02
CA VAL A 143 -10.60 -10.50 -16.82
C VAL A 143 -11.60 -10.58 -15.68
N SER A 144 -11.74 -11.77 -15.11
CA SER A 144 -12.61 -12.01 -13.96
C SER A 144 -11.85 -11.97 -12.63
N LYS A 145 -12.61 -11.90 -11.54
CA LYS A 145 -12.09 -12.02 -10.17
C LYS A 145 -11.36 -13.36 -9.93
N LYS A 146 -11.78 -14.44 -10.60
CA LYS A 146 -11.17 -15.77 -10.46
C LYS A 146 -9.78 -15.80 -11.09
N ASP A 147 -9.61 -15.15 -12.23
CA ASP A 147 -8.32 -15.07 -12.93
C ASP A 147 -7.27 -14.36 -12.08
N ILE A 148 -7.66 -13.26 -11.43
CA ILE A 148 -6.81 -12.53 -10.48
C ILE A 148 -6.38 -13.42 -9.31
N GLN A 149 -7.29 -14.24 -8.77
CA GLN A 149 -6.97 -15.15 -7.67
C GLN A 149 -5.99 -16.25 -8.09
N VAL A 150 -6.18 -16.80 -9.29
CA VAL A 150 -5.29 -17.82 -9.85
C VAL A 150 -3.89 -17.23 -10.08
N GLU A 151 -3.77 -16.05 -10.68
CA GLU A 151 -2.47 -15.39 -10.88
C GLU A 151 -1.80 -15.03 -9.56
N THR A 152 -2.56 -14.53 -8.59
CA THR A 152 -2.03 -14.23 -7.25
C THR A 152 -1.49 -15.48 -6.57
N LYS A 153 -2.17 -16.62 -6.72
CA LYS A 153 -1.72 -17.90 -6.15
C LYS A 153 -0.44 -18.38 -6.84
N LYS A 154 -0.42 -18.41 -8.18
CA LYS A 154 0.76 -18.76 -8.97
C LYS A 154 1.97 -17.90 -8.62
N TYR A 155 1.77 -16.59 -8.49
CA TYR A 155 2.83 -15.67 -8.08
C TYR A 155 3.39 -16.01 -6.70
N LYS A 156 2.54 -16.33 -5.73
CA LYS A 156 2.98 -16.74 -4.38
C LYS A 156 3.71 -18.08 -4.39
N ASP A 157 3.26 -19.03 -5.20
CA ASP A 157 3.87 -20.36 -5.30
C ASP A 157 5.27 -20.28 -5.95
N ASN A 158 5.47 -19.31 -6.85
CA ASN A 158 6.74 -19.07 -7.55
C ASN A 158 7.70 -18.14 -6.79
N GLN A 159 7.28 -17.55 -5.67
CA GLN A 159 8.18 -16.74 -4.85
C GLN A 159 9.20 -17.64 -4.15
N PRO A 160 10.48 -17.22 -4.05
CA PRO A 160 11.46 -17.96 -3.29
C PRO A 160 10.95 -18.09 -1.85
N LYS A 161 10.69 -19.32 -1.42
CA LYS A 161 10.30 -19.59 -0.03
C LYS A 161 11.45 -19.11 0.82
N LYS A 162 11.20 -18.10 1.68
CA LYS A 162 12.18 -17.72 2.70
C LYS A 162 12.57 -18.99 3.44
N GLU A 163 13.87 -19.28 3.45
CA GLU A 163 14.38 -20.32 4.32
C GLU A 163 13.89 -20.03 5.73
N PRO A 164 13.39 -21.05 6.43
CA PRO A 164 12.90 -20.83 7.78
C PRO A 164 14.03 -20.22 8.60
N THR A 165 13.75 -19.10 9.26
CA THR A 165 14.73 -18.47 10.16
C THR A 165 15.22 -19.55 11.13
N PRO A 166 16.55 -19.78 11.26
CA PRO A 166 17.11 -20.98 11.91
C PRO A 166 16.61 -21.26 13.33
N TRP A 167 16.12 -20.24 14.03
CA TRP A 167 15.51 -20.37 15.35
C TRP A 167 14.24 -21.23 15.40
N ARG A 168 13.69 -21.66 14.26
CA ARG A 168 12.46 -22.49 14.20
C ARG A 168 12.67 -23.97 13.93
N TYR A 169 13.88 -24.45 13.66
CA TYR A 169 14.10 -25.86 13.32
C TYR A 169 15.32 -26.45 14.02
N VAL A 170 15.12 -26.82 15.28
CA VAL A 170 15.94 -27.84 15.94
C VAL A 170 14.97 -28.86 16.54
N GLY A 171 14.67 -29.92 15.78
CA GLY A 171 13.84 -31.05 16.26
C GLY A 171 12.74 -31.49 15.29
N GLN A 172 13.01 -32.57 14.55
CA GLN A 172 12.05 -33.48 13.88
C GLN A 172 10.63 -32.97 13.58
N GLY A 173 10.49 -31.90 12.79
CA GLY A 173 9.24 -31.57 12.10
C GLY A 173 8.01 -31.26 12.97
N ARG A 174 8.16 -31.03 14.28
CA ARG A 174 7.09 -30.42 15.08
C ARG A 174 7.27 -28.90 15.03
N GLU A 175 6.21 -28.17 14.68
CA GLU A 175 6.17 -26.73 14.82
C GLU A 175 6.67 -26.37 16.24
N TYR A 176 7.71 -25.54 16.33
CA TYR A 176 8.09 -24.92 17.59
C TYR A 176 6.91 -24.11 18.09
N GLN A 177 6.12 -24.72 18.98
CA GLN A 177 5.27 -23.97 19.88
C GLN A 177 6.24 -23.34 20.89
N PRO A 178 6.26 -22.01 21.05
CA PRO A 178 6.97 -21.42 22.17
C PRO A 178 6.54 -22.15 23.45
N PRO A 179 7.45 -22.40 24.41
CA PRO A 179 7.10 -23.10 25.63
C PRO A 179 5.83 -22.46 26.17
N ARG A 180 4.76 -23.26 26.28
CA ARG A 180 3.51 -22.79 26.85
C ARG A 180 3.83 -22.45 28.29
N ILE A 181 4.10 -21.18 28.52
CA ILE A 181 4.05 -20.60 29.85
C ILE A 181 2.66 -20.99 30.34
N SER A 182 2.59 -21.67 31.49
CA SER A 182 1.30 -22.02 32.07
C SER A 182 0.44 -20.76 32.10
N GLU A 183 -0.88 -20.87 31.89
CA GLU A 183 -1.76 -19.69 31.86
C GLU A 183 -1.52 -18.79 33.08
N ASN A 184 -1.25 -19.41 34.24
CA ASN A 184 -0.85 -18.72 35.48
C ASN A 184 0.43 -17.90 35.32
N ALA A 185 1.51 -18.46 34.77
CA ALA A 185 2.74 -17.70 34.54
C ALA A 185 2.58 -16.67 33.40
N GLY A 186 1.70 -16.91 32.43
CA GLY A 186 1.33 -15.94 31.40
C GLY A 186 0.63 -14.71 31.99
N LEU A 187 -0.30 -14.94 32.93
CA LEU A 187 -1.01 -13.89 33.67
C LEU A 187 -0.06 -13.08 34.55
N VAL A 188 0.88 -13.74 35.24
CA VAL A 188 1.89 -13.05 36.07
C VAL A 188 2.77 -12.13 35.21
N VAL A 189 3.22 -12.60 34.04
CA VAL A 189 4.03 -11.78 33.13
C VAL A 189 3.23 -10.60 32.57
N GLU A 190 1.94 -10.79 32.25
CA GLU A 190 1.09 -9.67 31.83
C GLU A 190 0.83 -8.66 32.94
N GLN A 191 0.65 -9.12 34.19
CA GLN A 191 0.50 -8.24 35.34
C GLN A 191 1.77 -7.42 35.59
N LEU A 192 2.95 -8.06 35.58
CA LEU A 192 4.24 -7.39 35.76
C LEU A 192 4.54 -6.39 34.64
N SER A 193 4.24 -6.75 33.38
CA SER A 193 4.39 -5.86 32.23
C SER A 193 3.51 -4.61 32.34
N LYS A 194 2.27 -4.77 32.84
CA LYS A 194 1.35 -3.64 33.06
C LYS A 194 1.74 -2.79 34.27
N GLN A 195 2.25 -3.39 35.35
CA GLN A 195 2.66 -2.67 36.56
C GLN A 195 3.94 -1.86 36.35
N ASN A 196 4.91 -2.41 35.60
CA ASN A 196 6.22 -1.78 35.42
C ASN A 196 6.32 -0.97 34.11
N GLY A 197 5.28 -0.99 33.27
CA GLY A 197 5.27 -0.32 31.95
C GLY A 197 6.27 -0.89 30.93
N THR A 198 6.95 -1.98 31.29
CA THR A 198 7.96 -2.64 30.47
C THR A 198 7.31 -3.62 29.49
N PRO A 199 7.67 -3.58 28.19
CA PRO A 199 7.14 -4.54 27.22
C PRO A 199 7.39 -6.00 27.65
N ARG A 200 6.39 -6.85 27.45
CA ARG A 200 6.36 -8.27 27.81
C ARG A 200 7.66 -9.03 27.53
N ARG A 201 8.31 -8.72 26.41
CA ARG A 201 9.57 -9.34 25.99
C ARG A 201 10.70 -9.15 27.01
N PHE A 202 10.88 -7.95 27.54
CA PHE A 202 11.97 -7.64 28.46
C PHE A 202 11.77 -8.31 29.82
N VAL A 203 10.51 -8.35 30.31
CA VAL A 203 10.14 -9.06 31.55
C VAL A 203 10.46 -10.56 31.43
N MET A 204 10.24 -11.15 30.25
CA MET A 204 10.58 -12.55 30.01
C MET A 204 12.09 -12.77 29.91
N GLU A 205 12.82 -11.91 29.20
CA GLU A 205 14.28 -11.99 29.09
C GLU A 205 14.95 -11.89 30.47
N GLU A 206 14.48 -10.99 31.34
CA GLU A 206 14.96 -10.82 32.71
C GLU A 206 14.61 -12.03 33.61
N ALA A 207 13.40 -12.56 33.51
CA ALA A 207 13.00 -13.77 34.25
C ALA A 207 13.81 -15.01 33.82
N VAL A 208 14.14 -15.13 32.53
CA VAL A 208 14.98 -16.22 32.00
C VAL A 208 16.42 -16.07 32.48
N LEU A 209 16.96 -14.85 32.52
CA LEU A 209 18.29 -14.57 33.07
C LEU A 209 18.36 -14.90 34.56
N LEU A 210 17.38 -14.47 35.36
CA LEU A 210 17.31 -14.79 36.80
C LEU A 210 17.16 -16.30 37.07
N LEU A 211 16.41 -17.01 36.22
CA LEU A 211 16.33 -18.47 36.28
C LEU A 211 17.67 -19.11 35.92
N ALA A 212 18.35 -18.64 34.88
CA ALA A 212 19.66 -19.13 34.49
C ALA A 212 20.72 -18.90 35.59
N GLU A 213 20.70 -17.74 36.25
CA GLU A 213 21.56 -17.43 37.40
C GLU A 213 21.27 -18.36 38.60
N LYS A 214 19.99 -18.61 38.91
CA LYS A 214 19.61 -19.56 39.98
C LYS A 214 19.96 -21.01 39.65
N PHE A 215 19.88 -21.40 38.38
CA PHE A 215 20.31 -22.72 37.91
C PHE A 215 21.84 -22.88 37.98
N GLN A 216 22.61 -21.84 37.69
CA GLN A 216 24.07 -21.86 37.91
C GLN A 216 24.43 -21.97 39.39
N GLN A 217 23.72 -21.26 40.28
CA GLN A 217 23.94 -21.36 41.74
C GLN A 217 23.61 -22.75 42.29
N THR A 218 22.54 -23.39 41.81
CA THR A 218 22.16 -24.74 42.26
C THR A 218 23.12 -25.82 41.77
N VAL A 219 23.71 -25.66 40.58
CA VAL A 219 24.76 -26.56 40.08
C VAL A 219 26.07 -26.40 40.86
N LEU A 220 26.39 -25.19 41.34
CA LEU A 220 27.58 -24.94 42.17
C LEU A 220 27.45 -25.42 43.63
N THR A 221 26.24 -25.59 44.15
CA THR A 221 26.00 -26.12 45.51
C THR A 221 25.92 -27.64 45.60
N VAL A 222 25.95 -28.35 44.47
CA VAL A 222 25.90 -29.83 44.40
C VAL A 222 27.24 -30.42 43.93
N ALA A 223 28.29 -29.58 43.85
CA ALA A 223 29.67 -29.99 43.56
C ALA A 223 30.50 -30.08 44.84
#